data_AF-A0A2U2DL43-F1
#
_entry.id   AF-A0A2U2DL43-F1
#
_cell.length_a   1.000
_cell.length_b   1.000
_cell.length_c   1.000
_cell.angle_alpha   90.00
_cell.angle_beta   90.00
_cell.angle_gamma   90.00
#
_symmetry.space_group_name_H-M   'P 1'
#
loop_
_entity.id
_entity.type
_entity.pdbx_description
1 polymer ?
#
loop_
_entity_poly.entity_id
_entity_poly.type
_entity_poly.pdbx_seq_one_letter_code
_entity_poly.pdbx_strand_id
1 'polypeptide(L)'
;MTELKDIPGPRQHGAYPERAADCRSAIEPAYMDHTSAGTEDEQKLEAGELSDVMIALSNRARHAGWSAEESDAAIAAIAAQRVAGG
;
A
#
# COMPACT_ATOMS: atom_id res chain seq x y z
N MET A 1 -9.09 5.40 16.26
CA MET A 1 -8.76 5.69 14.84
C MET A 1 -7.41 5.04 14.61
N THR A 2 -7.37 3.90 13.92
CA THR A 2 -6.09 3.26 13.60
C THR A 2 -5.41 4.11 12.53
N GLU A 3 -4.49 4.97 12.94
CA GLU A 3 -3.74 5.81 12.01
C GLU A 3 -2.85 4.90 11.15
N LEU A 4 -3.05 4.94 9.83
CA LEU A 4 -2.14 4.31 8.89
C LEU A 4 -0.71 4.77 9.16
N LYS A 5 0.21 3.81 9.28
CA LYS A 5 1.65 4.09 9.44
C LYS A 5 2.13 5.04 8.34
N ASP A 6 3.09 5.88 8.71
CA ASP A 6 3.73 6.80 7.78
C ASP A 6 4.47 6.00 6.70
N ILE A 7 4.32 6.42 5.44
CA ILE A 7 4.94 5.75 4.30
C ILE A 7 6.24 6.51 4.02
N PRO A 8 7.42 5.90 4.25
CA PRO A 8 8.68 6.60 4.03
C PRO A 8 8.80 6.99 2.55
N GLY A 9 9.32 8.19 2.31
CA GLY A 9 9.55 8.70 0.96
C GLY A 9 10.64 7.94 0.20
N PRO A 10 10.72 8.10 -1.12
CA PRO A 10 11.70 7.41 -1.95
C PRO A 10 13.14 7.80 -1.59
N ARG A 11 14.05 6.82 -1.65
CA ARG A 11 15.49 7.03 -1.42
C ARG A 11 16.11 8.09 -2.33
N GLN A 12 15.61 8.22 -3.56
CA GLN A 12 16.06 9.23 -4.51
C GLN A 12 14.86 9.82 -5.25
N HIS A 13 14.89 11.14 -5.45
CA HIS A 13 13.98 11.81 -6.39
C HIS A 13 14.34 11.40 -7.83
N GLY A 14 13.44 10.69 -8.50
CA GLY A 14 13.59 10.23 -9.88
C GLY A 14 13.51 8.72 -10.03
N ALA A 15 13.50 8.23 -11.27
CA ALA A 15 13.44 6.80 -11.55
C ALA A 15 14.77 6.12 -11.19
N TYR A 16 14.72 5.07 -10.37
CA TYR A 16 15.83 4.17 -10.08
C TYR A 16 15.33 2.71 -10.20
N PRO A 17 16.18 1.75 -10.57
CA PRO A 17 15.76 0.39 -10.94
C PRO A 17 14.99 -0.34 -9.83
N GLU A 18 15.24 0.00 -8.57
CA GLU A 18 14.60 -0.63 -7.40
C GLU A 18 13.38 0.14 -6.88
N ARG A 19 12.97 1.24 -7.53
CA ARG A 19 11.96 2.17 -6.99
C ARG A 19 10.60 1.52 -6.74
N ALA A 20 10.18 0.63 -7.63
CA ALA A 20 8.93 -0.12 -7.46
C ALA A 20 8.98 -1.10 -6.26
N ALA A 21 10.13 -1.76 -6.06
CA ALA A 21 10.32 -2.67 -4.92
C ALA A 21 10.43 -1.93 -3.59
N ASP A 22 11.07 -0.75 -3.61
CA ASP A 22 11.21 0.13 -2.46
C ASP A 22 9.85 0.73 -2.06
N CYS A 23 9.07 1.19 -3.05
CA CYS A 23 7.70 1.67 -2.86
C CYS A 23 6.82 0.58 -2.22
N ARG A 24 6.93 -0.65 -2.71
CA ARG A 24 6.23 -1.80 -2.12
C ARG A 24 6.65 -2.03 -0.67
N SER A 25 7.95 -2.06 -0.38
CA SER A 25 8.45 -2.27 0.98
C SER A 25 8.07 -1.12 1.93
N ALA A 26 7.89 0.09 1.42
CA ALA A 26 7.41 1.25 2.17
C ALA A 26 5.91 1.16 2.51
N ILE A 27 5.10 0.67 1.57
CA ILE A 27 3.64 0.57 1.69
C ILE A 27 3.23 -0.69 2.47
N GLU A 28 3.93 -1.80 2.30
CA GLU A 28 3.65 -3.10 2.92
C GLU A 28 3.40 -3.04 4.44
N PRO A 29 4.25 -2.40 5.28
CA PRO A 29 4.00 -2.33 6.71
C PRO A 29 2.75 -1.50 7.06
N ALA A 30 2.42 -0.46 6.30
CA ALA A 30 1.21 0.33 6.50
C ALA A 30 -0.05 -0.43 6.09
N TYR A 31 0.04 -1.20 5.00
CA TYR A 31 -1.01 -2.11 4.55
C TYR A 31 -1.26 -3.21 5.60
N MET A 32 -0.19 -3.87 6.08
CA MET A 32 -0.27 -4.95 7.07
C MET A 32 -0.83 -4.51 8.41
N ASP A 33 -0.49 -3.30 8.85
CA ASP A 33 -1.03 -2.72 10.08
C ASP A 33 -2.55 -2.55 9.99
N HIS A 34 -3.04 -2.14 8.81
CA HIS A 34 -4.46 -1.97 8.55
C HIS A 34 -5.20 -3.30 8.39
N THR A 35 -4.62 -4.26 7.67
CA THR A 35 -5.26 -5.59 7.48
C THR A 35 -5.18 -6.46 8.73
N SER A 36 -4.13 -6.35 9.55
CA SER A 36 -4.01 -7.13 10.80
C SER A 36 -4.88 -6.59 11.92
N ALA A 37 -5.47 -5.40 11.75
CA ALA A 37 -6.36 -4.79 12.74
C ALA A 37 -7.71 -5.54 12.89
N GLY A 38 -7.99 -6.57 12.08
CA GLY A 38 -9.08 -7.53 12.30
C GLY A 38 -10.49 -6.93 12.20
N THR A 39 -10.63 -5.75 11.61
CA THR A 39 -11.90 -5.04 11.47
C THR A 39 -12.23 -4.93 10.00
N GLU A 40 -13.35 -5.52 9.56
CA GLU A 40 -14.14 -5.23 8.33
C GLU A 40 -13.44 -5.19 6.95
N ASP A 41 -12.21 -4.72 6.87
CA ASP A 41 -11.37 -4.57 5.68
C ASP A 41 -10.91 -5.89 5.07
N GLU A 42 -10.76 -6.97 5.86
CA GLU A 42 -10.52 -8.32 5.33
C GLU A 42 -11.73 -8.85 4.53
N GLN A 43 -12.95 -8.63 5.05
CA GLN A 43 -14.18 -8.98 4.33
C GLN A 43 -14.39 -8.08 3.10
N LYS A 44 -14.01 -6.80 3.19
CA LYS A 44 -14.00 -5.90 2.02
C LYS A 44 -12.94 -6.28 0.99
N LEU A 45 -11.80 -6.82 1.42
CA LEU A 45 -10.78 -7.40 0.55
C LEU A 45 -11.36 -8.56 -0.25
N GLU A 46 -12.07 -9.46 0.42
CA GLU A 46 -12.73 -10.62 -0.19
C GLU A 46 -13.91 -10.21 -1.07
N ALA A 47 -14.62 -9.14 -0.71
CA ALA A 47 -15.73 -8.56 -1.48
C ALA A 47 -15.29 -7.67 -2.66
N GLY A 48 -13.99 -7.39 -2.83
CA GLY A 48 -13.48 -6.49 -3.86
C GLY A 48 -13.77 -4.99 -3.61
N GLU A 49 -14.21 -4.62 -2.40
CA GLU A 49 -14.44 -3.25 -1.93
C GLU A 49 -13.17 -2.58 -1.38
N LEU A 50 -12.03 -2.94 -1.96
CA LEU A 50 -10.66 -2.48 -1.65
C LEU A 50 -10.42 -0.98 -1.92
N SER A 51 -11.44 -0.13 -1.99
CA SER A 51 -11.28 1.24 -2.48
C SER A 51 -10.69 2.19 -1.43
N ASP A 52 -11.26 2.30 -0.24
CA ASP A 52 -10.83 3.35 0.71
C ASP A 52 -9.40 3.18 1.24
N VAL A 53 -9.00 1.95 1.57
CA VAL A 53 -7.66 1.67 2.12
C VAL A 53 -6.58 1.85 1.05
N MET A 54 -6.82 1.36 -0.17
CA MET A 54 -5.89 1.56 -1.29
C MET A 54 -5.79 3.05 -1.64
N ILE A 55 -6.90 3.78 -1.65
CA ILE A 55 -6.91 5.23 -1.87
C ILE A 55 -6.14 5.95 -0.76
N ALA A 56 -6.32 5.56 0.50
CA ALA A 56 -5.62 6.17 1.63
C ALA A 56 -4.10 5.92 1.58
N LEU A 57 -3.68 4.70 1.26
CA LEU A 57 -2.27 4.33 1.09
C LEU A 57 -1.65 5.04 -0.12
N SER A 58 -2.35 5.08 -1.25
CA SER A 58 -1.90 5.76 -2.46
C SER A 58 -1.75 7.27 -2.21
N ASN A 59 -2.69 7.89 -1.50
CA ASN A 59 -2.57 9.30 -1.11
C ASN A 59 -1.38 9.55 -0.17
N ARG A 60 -1.14 8.69 0.83
CA ARG A 60 0.02 8.80 1.72
C ARG A 60 1.34 8.64 0.97
N ALA A 61 1.43 7.65 0.09
CA ALA A 61 2.62 7.41 -0.71
C ALA A 61 2.92 8.62 -1.62
N ARG A 62 1.88 9.20 -2.24
CA ARG A 62 2.00 10.43 -3.02
C ARG A 62 2.45 11.62 -2.18
N HIS A 63 1.93 11.77 -0.96
CA HIS A 63 2.38 12.79 -0.01
C HIS A 63 3.85 12.63 0.38
N ALA A 64 4.34 11.38 0.45
CA ALA A 64 5.74 11.07 0.75
C ALA A 64 6.69 11.25 -0.47
N GLY A 65 6.15 11.48 -1.67
CA GLY A 65 6.93 11.71 -2.90
C GLY A 65 6.97 10.53 -3.87
N TRP A 66 6.18 9.47 -3.65
CA TRP A 66 6.01 8.38 -4.60
C TRP A 66 5.10 8.78 -5.76
N SER A 67 5.33 8.20 -6.94
CA SER A 67 4.41 8.40 -8.06
C SER A 67 3.12 7.61 -7.83
N ALA A 68 2.00 8.11 -8.38
CA ALA A 68 0.71 7.43 -8.29
C ALA A 68 0.77 6.02 -8.90
N GLU A 69 1.38 5.88 -10.08
CA GLU A 69 1.55 4.58 -10.76
C GLU A 69 2.34 3.57 -9.92
N GLU A 70 3.40 4.01 -9.25
CA GLU A 70 4.23 3.15 -8.41
C GLU A 70 3.46 2.72 -7.16
N SER A 71 2.76 3.66 -6.54
CA SER A 71 1.95 3.41 -5.35
C SER A 71 0.83 2.42 -5.67
N ASP A 72 0.12 2.64 -6.77
CA ASP A 72 -1.00 1.79 -7.20
C ASP A 72 -0.51 0.38 -7.57
N ALA A 73 0.57 0.28 -8.36
CA ALA A 73 1.17 -1.00 -8.71
C ALA A 73 1.72 -1.76 -7.49
N ALA A 74 2.31 -1.05 -6.52
CA ALA A 74 2.79 -1.65 -5.28
C ALA A 74 1.63 -2.19 -4.44
N ILE A 75 0.57 -1.38 -4.25
CA ILE A 75 -0.63 -1.75 -3.50
C ILE A 75 -1.33 -2.95 -4.16
N ALA A 76 -1.52 -2.93 -5.49
CA ALA A 76 -2.12 -4.02 -6.24
C ALA A 76 -1.30 -5.31 -6.14
N ALA A 77 0.04 -5.20 -6.20
CA ALA A 77 0.92 -6.36 -6.03
C ALA A 77 0.83 -6.97 -4.62
N ILE A 78 0.79 -6.12 -3.57
CA ILE A 78 0.61 -6.57 -2.18
C ILE A 78 -0.74 -7.28 -2.03
N ALA A 79 -1.82 -6.67 -2.52
CA ALA A 79 -3.15 -7.25 -2.45
C ALA A 79 -3.23 -8.59 -3.20
N ALA A 80 -2.72 -8.66 -4.44
CA ALA A 80 -2.69 -9.89 -5.22
C ALA A 80 -1.88 -11.01 -4.54
N GLN A 81 -0.75 -10.68 -3.92
CA GLN A 81 0.05 -11.65 -3.17
C GLN A 81 -0.72 -12.22 -1.97
N ARG A 82 -1.57 -11.42 -1.33
CA ARG A 82 -2.36 -11.86 -0.17
C ARG A 82 -3.57 -12.71 -0.58
N VAL A 83 -4.25 -12.37 -1.66
CA VAL A 83 -5.34 -13.20 -2.20
C VAL A 83 -4.83 -14.57 -2.67
N ALA A 84 -3.62 -14.63 -3.23
CA ALA A 84 -3.03 -15.89 -3.72
C ALA A 84 -2.38 -16.76 -2.62
N GLY A 85 -2.20 -16.23 -1.41
CA GLY A 85 -1.54 -16.91 -0.29
C GLY A 85 -2.46 -17.32 0.86
N GLY A 86 -3.78 -17.17 0.69
CA GLY A 86 -4.83 -17.59 1.63
C GLY A 86 -5.30 -19.03 1.41
#